data_AF-A0A951EU89-F1
#
_entry.id   AF-A0A951EU89-F1
#
_cell.length_a   1.000
_cell.length_b   1.000
_cell.length_c   1.000
_cell.angle_alpha   90.00
_cell.angle_beta   90.00
_cell.angle_gamma   90.00
#
_symmetry.space_group_name_H-M   'P 1'
#
loop_
_entity.id
_entity.type
_entity.pdbx_description
1 polymer ?
#
loop_
_entity_poly.entity_id
_entity_poly.type
_entity_poly.pdbx_seq_one_letter_code
_entity_poly.pdbx_strand_id
1 'polypeptide(L)'
;VVENWQPVGADEQDLVQTIADQQWRLHSIRIEEFNLYAQELAKAPVIANDPVIDAAFTMARVFFEKHRAFNTLSLYEQRIHKVLKDTRKELREVQAARVSRQEAQAEKEKAKMEEAIKLLNLHKTEGTAFDPQANGFVFSSAEIEREAWRRERLAVAEIAFRTAHTGANHRGGFQKPPQKATA
;
A
#
# COMPACT_ATOMS: atom_id res chain seq x y z
N VAL A 1 11.07 9.43 -1.11
CA VAL A 1 9.66 9.85 -0.87
C VAL A 1 8.73 9.21 -1.89
N VAL A 2 9.00 9.38 -3.18
CA VAL A 2 8.17 8.85 -4.29
C VAL A 2 8.00 7.32 -4.25
N GLU A 3 9.09 6.57 -4.00
CA GLU A 3 9.06 5.10 -3.95
C GLU A 3 8.10 4.52 -2.90
N ASN A 4 7.89 5.23 -1.79
CA ASN A 4 7.05 4.73 -0.69
C ASN A 4 5.55 4.82 -0.97
N TRP A 5 5.14 5.66 -1.93
CA TRP A 5 3.72 5.93 -2.19
C TRP A 5 3.18 5.26 -3.44
N GLN A 6 4.03 4.75 -4.33
CA GLN A 6 3.63 4.01 -5.54
C GLN A 6 2.48 4.69 -6.32
N PRO A 7 2.64 5.96 -6.73
CA PRO A 7 1.59 6.68 -7.42
C PRO A 7 1.28 6.07 -8.79
N VAL A 8 -0.01 5.99 -9.15
CA VAL A 8 -0.46 5.55 -10.48
C VAL A 8 -1.29 6.65 -11.13
N GLY A 9 -0.90 7.02 -12.34
CA GLY A 9 -1.54 8.12 -13.08
C GLY A 9 -1.02 9.50 -12.68
N ALA A 10 -1.43 10.53 -13.43
CA ALA A 10 -0.95 11.90 -13.24
C ALA A 10 -1.39 12.49 -11.89
N ASP A 11 -2.66 12.31 -11.51
CA ASP A 11 -3.22 12.88 -10.29
C ASP A 11 -2.46 12.45 -9.02
N GLU A 12 -2.15 11.16 -8.88
CA GLU A 12 -1.37 10.67 -7.74
C GLU A 12 0.10 11.12 -7.80
N GLN A 13 0.68 11.24 -9.00
CA GLN A 13 2.05 11.73 -9.18
C GLN A 13 2.18 13.18 -8.72
N ASP A 14 1.22 14.03 -9.08
CA ASP A 14 1.19 15.44 -8.69
C ASP A 14 1.08 15.61 -7.17
N LEU A 15 0.24 14.80 -6.52
CA LEU A 15 0.12 14.78 -5.06
C LEU A 15 1.41 14.32 -4.37
N VAL A 16 2.06 13.27 -4.90
CA VAL A 16 3.34 12.78 -4.36
C VAL A 16 4.46 13.80 -4.56
N GLN A 17 4.50 14.47 -5.71
CA GLN A 17 5.47 15.54 -5.97
C GLN A 17 5.24 16.71 -5.00
N THR A 18 3.99 17.12 -4.80
CA THR A 18 3.63 18.17 -3.83
C THR A 18 4.10 17.81 -2.42
N ILE A 19 3.95 16.55 -1.99
CA ILE A 19 4.46 16.07 -0.70
C ILE A 19 5.98 16.20 -0.63
N ALA A 20 6.71 15.79 -1.67
CA ALA A 20 8.16 15.89 -1.72
C ALA A 20 8.63 17.34 -1.63
N ASP A 21 7.99 18.23 -2.40
CA ASP A 21 8.30 19.66 -2.40
C ASP A 21 8.04 20.30 -1.03
N GLN A 22 6.91 19.99 -0.39
CA GLN A 22 6.61 20.50 0.95
C GLN A 22 7.61 19.98 2.00
N GLN A 23 8.05 18.73 1.89
CA GLN A 23 9.08 18.19 2.80
C GLN A 23 10.42 18.89 2.61
N TRP A 24 10.81 19.15 1.36
CA TRP A 24 12.02 19.91 1.06
C TRP A 24 11.92 21.33 1.64
N ARG A 25 10.80 22.03 1.42
CA ARG A 25 10.58 23.38 1.96
C ARG A 25 10.63 23.42 3.49
N LEU A 26 10.06 22.41 4.16
CA LEU A 26 10.10 22.30 5.61
C LEU A 26 11.54 22.14 6.12
N HIS A 27 12.36 21.33 5.43
CA HIS A 27 13.77 21.19 5.76
C HIS A 27 14.54 22.50 5.53
N SER A 28 14.25 23.21 4.44
CA SER A 28 14.86 24.50 4.12
C SER A 28 14.58 25.57 5.18
N ILE A 29 13.38 25.62 5.77
CA ILE A 29 13.07 26.56 6.87
C ILE A 29 14.04 26.36 8.04
N ARG A 30 14.31 25.13 8.44
CA ARG A 30 15.24 24.84 9.54
C ARG A 30 16.68 25.26 9.21
N ILE A 31 17.10 25.09 7.96
CA ILE A 31 18.41 25.57 7.48
C ILE A 31 18.46 27.10 7.55
N GLU A 32 17.41 27.79 7.12
CA GLU A 32 17.31 29.25 7.17
C GLU A 32 17.38 29.77 8.62
N GLU A 33 16.65 29.15 9.55
CA GLU A 33 16.74 29.48 10.99
C GLU A 33 18.17 29.33 11.51
N PHE A 34 18.85 28.23 11.16
CA PHE A 34 20.23 28.01 11.55
C PHE A 34 21.17 29.07 10.95
N ASN A 35 20.96 29.45 9.70
CA ASN A 35 21.76 30.47 9.02
C ASN A 35 21.63 31.85 9.68
N LEU A 36 20.47 32.20 10.23
CA LEU A 36 20.28 33.44 10.99
C LEU A 36 21.17 33.50 12.23
N TYR A 37 21.34 32.37 12.92
CA TYR A 37 22.24 32.26 14.08
C TYR A 37 23.72 32.23 13.64
N ALA A 38 24.04 31.39 12.66
CA ALA A 38 25.42 31.18 12.20
C ALA A 38 26.10 32.48 11.76
N GLN A 39 25.37 33.36 11.05
CA GLN A 39 25.88 34.66 10.61
C GLN A 39 26.36 35.55 11.76
N GLU A 40 25.68 35.49 12.90
CA GLU A 40 25.92 36.37 14.04
C GLU A 40 26.88 35.72 15.05
N LEU A 41 26.85 34.40 15.17
CA LEU A 41 27.85 33.64 15.92
C LEU A 41 29.26 33.82 15.35
N ALA A 42 29.39 33.93 14.03
CA ALA A 42 30.66 34.23 13.37
C ALA A 42 31.23 35.61 13.75
N LYS A 43 30.42 36.51 14.31
CA LYS A 43 30.78 37.88 14.71
C LYS A 43 30.64 38.08 16.22
N ALA A 44 30.46 37.01 16.99
CA ALA A 44 30.13 37.10 18.40
C ALA A 44 31.27 37.76 19.20
N PRO A 45 30.98 38.79 20.02
CA PRO A 45 31.95 39.31 20.97
C PRO A 45 32.16 38.31 22.12
N VAL A 46 33.35 38.33 22.70
CA VAL A 46 33.65 37.56 23.92
C VAL A 46 33.01 38.28 25.12
N ILE A 47 32.12 37.60 25.85
CA ILE A 47 31.36 38.18 26.98
C ILE A 47 31.85 37.59 28.31
N ALA A 48 31.88 36.26 28.41
CA ALA A 48 32.17 35.53 29.63
C ALA A 48 33.50 34.76 29.60
N ASN A 49 34.27 34.86 28.50
CA ASN A 49 35.45 34.01 28.22
C ASN A 49 35.13 32.51 28.20
N ASP A 50 33.86 32.16 28.02
CA ASP A 50 33.38 30.78 27.83
C ASP A 50 32.63 30.73 26.50
N PRO A 51 33.14 29.99 25.49
CA PRO A 51 32.54 29.90 24.17
C PRO A 51 31.07 29.45 24.17
N VAL A 52 30.66 28.61 25.14
CA VAL A 52 29.29 28.12 25.24
C VAL A 52 28.36 29.23 25.72
N ILE A 53 28.80 29.98 26.72
CA ILE A 53 28.06 31.11 27.28
C ILE A 53 27.94 32.23 26.24
N ASP A 54 29.05 32.56 25.56
CA ASP A 54 29.10 33.60 24.53
C ASP A 54 28.20 33.27 23.32
N ALA A 55 28.18 32.00 22.91
CA ALA A 55 27.28 31.52 21.87
C ALA A 55 25.81 31.62 22.29
N ALA A 56 25.48 31.20 23.52
CA ALA A 56 24.11 31.25 24.04
C ALA A 56 23.59 32.70 24.14
N PHE A 57 24.39 33.64 24.65
CA PHE A 57 24.03 35.06 24.70
C PHE A 57 23.85 35.65 23.30
N THR A 58 24.72 35.27 22.35
CA THR A 58 24.60 35.73 20.97
C THR A 58 23.32 35.19 20.33
N MET A 59 23.02 33.89 20.45
CA MET A 59 21.77 33.31 19.94
C MET A 59 20.54 33.99 20.55
N ALA A 60 20.54 34.23 21.87
CA ALA A 60 19.43 34.92 22.54
C ALA A 60 19.23 36.34 21.99
N ARG A 61 20.33 37.10 21.80
CA ARG A 61 20.28 38.43 21.19
C ARG A 61 19.70 38.39 19.78
N VAL A 62 20.18 37.46 18.95
CA VAL A 62 19.69 37.28 17.57
C VAL A 62 18.20 36.95 17.55
N PHE A 63 17.74 36.10 18.46
CA PHE A 63 16.32 35.79 18.57
C PHE A 63 15.49 37.03 18.87
N PHE A 64 15.90 37.88 19.82
CA PHE A 64 15.17 39.12 20.15
C PHE A 64 15.22 40.15 19.02
N GLU A 65 16.38 40.34 18.39
CA GLU A 65 16.57 41.29 17.29
C GLU A 65 15.82 40.87 16.02
N LYS A 66 15.88 39.57 15.68
CA LYS A 66 15.31 38.99 14.46
C LYS A 66 13.99 38.27 14.71
N HIS A 67 13.30 38.50 15.83
CA HIS A 67 12.07 37.78 16.22
C HIS A 67 10.98 37.79 15.14
N ARG A 68 10.88 38.86 14.34
CA ARG A 68 9.91 38.94 13.22
C ARG A 68 10.21 37.92 12.12
N ALA A 69 11.48 37.67 11.84
CA ALA A 69 11.90 36.66 10.87
C ALA A 69 11.54 35.26 11.39
N PHE A 70 11.85 34.96 12.67
CA PHE A 70 11.44 33.70 13.31
C PHE A 70 9.93 33.50 13.30
N ASN A 71 9.15 34.52 13.69
CA ASN A 71 7.69 34.44 13.63
C ASN A 71 7.19 34.15 12.21
N THR A 72 7.81 34.73 11.19
CA THR A 72 7.48 34.49 9.78
C THR A 72 7.79 33.05 9.37
N LEU A 73 8.96 32.54 9.75
CA LEU A 73 9.38 31.16 9.51
C LEU A 73 8.44 30.17 10.21
N SER A 74 8.09 30.40 11.48
CA SER A 74 7.13 29.56 12.21
C SER A 74 5.74 29.56 11.56
N LEU A 75 5.26 30.69 11.04
CA LEU A 75 4.00 30.75 10.30
C LEU A 75 4.06 29.94 9.00
N TYR A 76 5.18 30.01 8.26
CA TYR A 76 5.36 29.20 7.06
C TYR A 76 5.46 27.71 7.37
N GLU A 77 6.18 27.34 8.43
CA GLU A 77 6.24 25.96 8.92
C GLU A 77 4.84 25.41 9.21
N GLN A 78 3.99 26.16 9.94
CA GLN A 78 2.61 25.77 10.22
C GLN A 78 1.79 25.58 8.93
N ARG A 79 1.91 26.51 7.96
CA ARG A 79 1.20 26.41 6.67
C ARG A 79 1.67 25.22 5.86
N ILE A 80 2.97 24.96 5.79
CA ILE A 80 3.54 23.82 5.09
C ILE A 80 3.10 22.51 5.75
N HIS A 81 3.09 22.44 7.08
CA HIS A 81 2.56 21.27 7.80
C HIS A 81 1.10 21.00 7.49
N LYS A 82 0.27 22.05 7.41
CA LYS A 82 -1.13 21.93 7.04
C LYS A 82 -1.27 21.39 5.61
N VAL A 83 -0.60 22.00 4.64
CA VAL A 83 -0.62 21.52 3.24
C VAL A 83 -0.14 20.08 3.15
N LEU A 84 0.98 19.74 3.78
CA LEU A 84 1.52 18.37 3.80
C LEU A 84 0.53 17.35 4.40
N LYS A 85 -0.18 17.73 5.47
CA LYS A 85 -1.20 16.88 6.10
C LYS A 85 -2.38 16.67 5.15
N ASP A 86 -2.86 17.74 4.54
CA ASP A 86 -4.03 17.72 3.66
C ASP A 86 -3.72 16.93 2.37
N THR A 87 -2.57 17.18 1.73
CA THR A 87 -2.12 16.42 0.54
C THR A 87 -1.92 14.93 0.83
N ARG A 88 -1.37 14.57 2.00
CA ARG A 88 -1.25 13.15 2.40
C ARG A 88 -2.61 12.49 2.62
N LYS A 89 -3.58 13.23 3.13
CA LYS A 89 -4.94 12.72 3.30
C LYS A 89 -5.58 12.48 1.94
N GLU A 90 -5.51 13.46 1.05
CA GLU A 90 -6.04 13.38 -0.32
C GLU A 90 -5.42 12.21 -1.10
N LEU A 91 -4.10 12.05 -1.06
CA LEU A 91 -3.42 10.93 -1.71
C LEU A 91 -3.92 9.57 -1.21
N ARG A 92 -4.13 9.41 0.10
CA ARG A 92 -4.68 8.17 0.66
C ARG A 92 -6.10 7.91 0.21
N GLU A 93 -6.91 8.96 0.10
CA GLU A 93 -8.30 8.85 -0.37
C GLU A 93 -8.34 8.42 -1.84
N VAL A 94 -7.53 9.04 -2.70
CA VAL A 94 -7.43 8.66 -4.12
C VAL A 94 -6.95 7.21 -4.26
N GLN A 95 -5.92 6.82 -3.52
CA GLN A 95 -5.39 5.45 -3.56
C GLN A 95 -6.40 4.42 -3.04
N ALA A 96 -7.11 4.73 -1.97
CA ALA A 96 -8.17 3.86 -1.45
C ALA A 96 -9.33 3.73 -2.45
N ALA A 97 -9.72 4.82 -3.10
CA ALA A 97 -10.75 4.81 -4.14
C ALA A 97 -10.33 4.00 -5.38
N ARG A 98 -9.04 4.05 -5.73
CA ARG A 98 -8.48 3.23 -6.82
C ARG A 98 -8.57 1.74 -6.47
N VAL A 99 -8.08 1.35 -5.29
CA VAL A 99 -8.10 -0.06 -4.85
C VAL A 99 -9.54 -0.59 -4.82
N SER A 100 -10.46 0.15 -4.21
CA SER A 100 -11.87 -0.28 -4.14
C SER A 100 -12.52 -0.40 -5.52
N ARG A 101 -12.22 0.52 -6.46
CA ARG A 101 -12.69 0.42 -7.84
C ARG A 101 -12.12 -0.82 -8.54
N GLN A 102 -10.84 -1.13 -8.34
CA GLN A 102 -10.20 -2.31 -8.92
C GLN A 102 -10.78 -3.60 -8.35
N GLU A 103 -11.01 -3.67 -7.04
CA GLU A 103 -11.63 -4.82 -6.39
C GLU A 103 -13.07 -5.03 -6.87
N ALA A 104 -13.88 -3.98 -6.90
CA ALA A 104 -15.25 -4.04 -7.40
C ALA A 104 -15.32 -4.45 -8.88
N GLN A 105 -14.38 -3.99 -9.70
CA GLN A 105 -14.28 -4.39 -11.10
C GLN A 105 -13.88 -5.86 -11.23
N ALA A 106 -12.88 -6.31 -10.48
CA ALA A 106 -12.44 -7.71 -10.47
C ALA A 106 -13.55 -8.66 -9.99
N GLU A 107 -14.35 -8.25 -9.00
CA GLU A 107 -15.50 -9.02 -8.53
C GLU A 107 -16.58 -9.13 -9.61
N LYS A 108 -16.91 -8.03 -10.29
CA LYS A 108 -17.84 -8.03 -11.43
C LYS A 108 -17.35 -8.92 -12.57
N GLU A 109 -16.06 -8.88 -12.89
CA GLU A 109 -15.47 -9.74 -13.92
C GLU A 109 -15.50 -11.22 -13.53
N LYS A 110 -15.22 -11.55 -12.26
CA LYS A 110 -15.37 -12.91 -11.74
C LYS A 110 -16.80 -13.43 -11.83
N ALA A 111 -17.78 -12.60 -11.46
CA ALA A 111 -19.20 -12.94 -11.55
C ALA A 111 -19.62 -13.20 -13.01
N LYS A 112 -19.24 -12.29 -13.93
CA LYS A 112 -19.50 -12.47 -15.37
C LYS A 112 -18.82 -13.74 -15.93
N MET A 113 -17.60 -14.04 -15.49
CA MET A 113 -16.91 -15.27 -15.89
C MET A 113 -17.65 -16.51 -15.38
N GLU A 114 -18.18 -16.48 -14.16
CA GLU A 114 -18.97 -17.59 -13.62
C GLU A 114 -20.27 -17.81 -14.39
N GLU A 115 -21.00 -16.74 -14.73
CA GLU A 115 -22.20 -16.80 -15.58
C GLU A 115 -21.87 -17.37 -16.96
N ALA A 116 -20.78 -16.92 -17.58
CA ALA A 116 -20.33 -17.41 -18.87
C ALA A 116 -20.00 -18.91 -18.85
N ILE A 117 -19.35 -19.41 -17.79
CA ILE A 117 -19.07 -20.85 -17.63
C ILE A 117 -20.37 -21.65 -17.47
N LYS A 118 -21.35 -21.14 -16.72
CA LYS A 118 -22.66 -21.81 -16.56
C LYS A 118 -23.38 -21.93 -17.91
N LEU A 119 -23.40 -20.86 -18.69
CA LEU A 119 -24.01 -20.86 -20.03
C LEU A 119 -23.26 -21.77 -20.99
N LEU A 120 -21.92 -21.74 -20.99
CA LEU A 120 -21.12 -22.69 -21.78
C LEU A 120 -21.48 -24.14 -21.45
N ASN A 121 -21.60 -24.49 -20.17
CA ASN A 121 -21.96 -25.85 -19.75
C ASN A 121 -23.38 -26.22 -20.19
N LEU A 122 -24.34 -25.28 -20.12
CA LEU A 122 -25.70 -25.49 -20.63
C LEU A 122 -25.67 -25.80 -22.14
N HIS A 123 -25.01 -24.96 -22.93
CA HIS A 123 -24.88 -25.18 -24.38
C HIS A 123 -24.18 -26.52 -24.71
N LYS A 124 -23.18 -26.92 -23.93
CA LYS A 124 -22.55 -28.26 -24.06
C LYS A 124 -23.54 -29.39 -23.79
N THR A 125 -24.41 -29.26 -22.80
CA THR A 125 -25.45 -30.27 -22.52
C THR A 125 -26.53 -30.32 -23.60
N GLU A 126 -26.85 -29.18 -24.22
CA GLU A 126 -27.84 -29.07 -25.30
C GLU A 126 -27.25 -29.42 -26.68
N GLY A 127 -25.93 -29.55 -26.80
CA GLY A 127 -25.23 -29.81 -28.06
C GLY A 127 -25.25 -28.61 -29.03
N THR A 128 -25.50 -27.40 -28.53
CA THR A 128 -25.58 -26.18 -29.33
C THR A 128 -24.27 -25.37 -29.26
N ALA A 129 -24.01 -24.57 -30.30
CA ALA A 129 -22.83 -23.72 -30.32
C ALA A 129 -22.97 -22.56 -29.32
N PHE A 130 -21.97 -22.36 -28.47
CA PHE A 130 -21.94 -21.25 -27.52
C PHE A 130 -21.22 -20.04 -28.13
N ASP A 131 -21.92 -18.92 -28.22
CA ASP A 131 -21.33 -17.62 -28.56
C ASP A 131 -21.36 -16.68 -27.33
N PRO A 132 -20.20 -16.36 -26.74
CA PRO A 132 -20.10 -15.44 -25.62
C PRO A 132 -20.52 -14.00 -25.95
N GLN A 133 -20.26 -13.52 -27.17
CA GLN A 133 -20.53 -12.14 -27.58
C GLN A 133 -22.04 -11.90 -27.69
N ALA A 134 -22.78 -12.88 -28.23
CA ALA A 134 -24.25 -12.85 -28.27
C ALA A 134 -24.88 -12.72 -26.87
N ASN A 135 -24.20 -13.20 -25.83
CA ASN A 135 -24.63 -13.10 -24.43
C ASN A 135 -24.07 -11.86 -23.70
N GLY A 136 -23.41 -10.94 -24.41
CA GLY A 136 -22.87 -9.70 -23.85
C GLY A 136 -21.57 -9.87 -23.04
N PHE A 137 -20.90 -11.02 -23.17
CA PHE A 137 -19.59 -11.23 -22.56
C PHE A 137 -18.46 -10.69 -23.44
N VAL A 138 -17.49 -10.04 -22.80
CA VAL A 138 -16.27 -9.54 -23.46
C VAL A 138 -15.22 -10.64 -23.63
N PHE A 139 -15.35 -11.74 -22.89
CA PHE A 139 -14.45 -12.89 -22.96
C PHE A 139 -14.62 -13.66 -24.27
N SER A 140 -13.51 -14.18 -24.78
CA SER A 140 -13.55 -15.14 -25.90
C SER A 140 -14.03 -16.53 -25.44
N SER A 141 -14.58 -17.31 -26.36
CA SER A 141 -15.04 -18.68 -26.06
C SER A 141 -13.90 -19.54 -25.50
N ALA A 142 -12.72 -19.44 -26.11
CA ALA A 142 -11.53 -20.14 -25.68
C ALA A 142 -11.05 -19.74 -24.28
N GLU A 143 -11.21 -18.48 -23.86
CA GLU A 143 -10.89 -18.05 -22.49
C GLU A 143 -11.83 -18.68 -21.46
N ILE A 144 -13.13 -18.69 -21.75
CA ILE A 144 -14.15 -19.26 -20.86
C ILE A 144 -13.94 -20.77 -20.73
N GLU A 145 -13.66 -21.46 -21.84
CA GLU A 145 -13.37 -22.90 -21.84
C GLU A 145 -12.11 -23.24 -21.04
N ARG A 146 -11.04 -22.46 -21.21
CA ARG A 146 -9.80 -22.66 -20.43
C ARG A 146 -10.04 -22.48 -18.94
N GLU A 147 -10.77 -21.43 -18.55
CA GLU A 147 -11.07 -21.16 -17.15
C GLU A 147 -12.02 -22.21 -16.55
N ALA A 148 -13.03 -22.67 -17.31
CA ALA A 148 -13.88 -23.78 -16.92
C ALA A 148 -13.07 -25.06 -16.64
N TRP A 149 -12.19 -25.43 -17.58
CA TRP A 149 -11.33 -26.61 -17.44
C TRP A 149 -10.36 -26.49 -16.27
N ARG A 150 -9.77 -25.30 -16.06
CA ARG A 150 -8.90 -25.02 -14.92
C ARG A 150 -9.64 -25.21 -13.60
N ARG A 151 -10.86 -24.67 -13.46
CA ARG A 151 -11.68 -24.81 -12.24
C ARG A 151 -12.04 -26.26 -11.96
N GLU A 152 -12.44 -27.01 -12.97
CA GLU A 152 -12.72 -28.44 -12.85
C GLU A 152 -11.49 -29.21 -12.34
N ARG A 153 -10.32 -28.97 -12.94
CA ARG A 153 -9.06 -29.61 -12.50
C ARG A 153 -8.65 -29.24 -11.09
N LEU A 154 -8.84 -28.00 -10.68
CA LEU A 154 -8.56 -27.56 -9.30
C LEU A 154 -9.50 -28.26 -8.32
N ALA A 155 -10.79 -28.39 -8.65
CA ALA A 155 -11.74 -29.12 -7.81
C ALA A 155 -11.37 -30.61 -7.70
N VAL A 156 -11.00 -31.27 -8.81
CA VAL A 156 -10.54 -32.67 -8.80
C VAL A 156 -9.26 -32.82 -7.96
N ALA A 157 -8.30 -31.91 -8.11
CA ALA A 157 -7.07 -31.92 -7.33
C ALA A 157 -7.34 -31.73 -5.82
N GLU A 158 -8.26 -30.85 -5.46
CA GLU A 158 -8.67 -30.64 -4.07
C GLU A 158 -9.33 -31.89 -3.46
N ILE A 159 -10.22 -32.55 -4.22
CA ILE A 159 -10.84 -33.81 -3.80
C ILE A 159 -9.77 -34.89 -3.62
N ALA A 160 -8.85 -35.05 -4.56
CA ALA A 160 -7.76 -36.02 -4.49
C ALA A 160 -6.84 -35.77 -3.29
N PHE A 161 -6.54 -34.50 -2.98
CA PHE A 161 -5.76 -34.12 -1.81
C PHE A 161 -6.47 -34.47 -0.51
N ARG A 162 -7.77 -34.13 -0.40
CA ARG A 162 -8.57 -34.43 0.78
C ARG A 162 -8.68 -35.94 1.02
N THR A 163 -8.95 -36.74 -0.02
CA THR A 163 -9.10 -38.21 0.11
C THR A 163 -7.79 -38.91 0.45
N ALA A 164 -6.65 -38.44 -0.09
CA ALA A 164 -5.33 -38.96 0.25
C ALA A 164 -4.95 -38.71 1.73
N HIS A 165 -5.44 -37.62 2.34
CA HIS A 165 -5.12 -37.26 3.72
C HIS A 165 -6.13 -37.83 4.74
N THR A 166 -7.40 -38.02 4.39
CA THR A 166 -8.36 -38.74 5.26
C THR A 166 -8.11 -40.25 5.28
N GLY A 167 -7.59 -40.85 4.19
CA GLY A 167 -7.23 -42.26 4.13
C GLY A 167 -6.05 -42.68 5.03
N ALA A 168 -5.22 -41.72 5.46
CA ALA A 168 -4.07 -41.98 6.32
C ALA A 168 -4.44 -42.16 7.81
N ASN A 169 -5.58 -41.63 8.26
CA ASN A 169 -6.00 -41.69 9.68
C ASN A 169 -6.74 -42.98 10.09
N HIS A 170 -7.01 -43.92 9.17
CA HIS A 170 -7.74 -45.16 9.48
C HIS A 170 -6.91 -46.46 9.42
N ARG A 171 -5.58 -46.39 9.28
CA ARG A 171 -4.68 -47.55 9.43
C ARG A 171 -3.85 -47.49 10.71
N GLY A 172 -4.54 -47.37 11.84
CA GLY A 172 -3.95 -47.31 13.18
C GLY A 172 -4.53 -48.33 14.17
N GLY A 173 -4.94 -49.51 13.71
CA GLY A 173 -5.31 -50.62 14.57
C GLY A 173 -4.09 -51.46 14.94
N PHE A 174 -3.30 -51.04 15.93
CA PHE A 174 -2.28 -51.88 16.55
C PHE A 174 -2.96 -53.10 17.21
N GLN A 175 -2.97 -54.25 16.53
CA GLN A 175 -3.23 -55.53 17.20
C GLN A 175 -2.02 -55.86 18.09
N LYS A 176 -2.24 -55.87 19.41
CA LYS A 176 -1.25 -56.42 20.36
C LYS A 176 -1.05 -57.91 20.04
N PRO A 177 0.19 -58.42 19.99
CA PRO A 177 0.44 -59.85 19.81
C PRO A 177 0.03 -60.63 21.08
N PRO A 178 -0.37 -61.91 20.95
CA PRO A 178 -0.80 -62.73 22.07
C PRO A 178 0.37 -63.07 23.00
N GLN A 179 0.17 -62.88 24.30
CA GLN A 179 1.10 -63.33 25.34
C GLN A 179 1.10 -64.86 25.37
N LYS A 180 2.26 -65.47 25.10
CA LYS A 180 2.47 -66.90 25.33
C LYS A 180 2.52 -67.14 26.83
N ALA A 181 1.62 -67.98 27.34
CA ALA A 181 1.72 -68.57 28.66
C ALA A 181 2.88 -69.57 28.66
N THR A 182 3.86 -69.36 29.54
CA THR A 182 4.84 -70.38 29.93
C THR A 182 4.47 -70.89 31.31
N ALA A 183 4.49 -72.21 31.43
CA ALA A 183 4.29 -73.01 32.64
C ALA A 183 5.35 -72.72 33.72
#